data_AF-A0A815H3I2-F1
#
_entry.id   AF-A0A815H3I2-F1
#
_cell.length_a   1.000
_cell.length_b   1.000
_cell.length_c   1.000
_cell.angle_alpha   90.00
_cell.angle_beta   90.00
_cell.angle_gamma   90.00
#
_symmetry.space_group_name_H-M   'P 1'
#
loop_
_entity.id
_entity.type
_entity.pdbx_description
1 polymer ?
#
loop_
_entity_poly.entity_id
_entity_poly.type
_entity_poly.pdbx_seq_one_letter_code
_entity_poly.pdbx_strand_id
1 'polypeptide(L)'
;MNESTISVHDLIAHFDSVSVESPTAQDGASVNIAQQQDPNDVQLPSFWSLYGLRVRWTNPLFRKMLWNIFLLACSWSLGQAVFFIQISTTTLAATSFANRHLATIPIGFMLLIGTVLSVFLPRAVARFGYRPPFYLGALMGMIGAGCCMAAAWHKFYWLLIVGTGFLGGQVPCTLYYRLAALQFSTQEFSSKAIAIVIAGGCLSALLGPEIAKHTVNALSKPYSGAYLTTLCECAMLMFILTIIQFPSPRKTHNTHITSSLSTITGDNISINGRSIFVIAGQRTFLIAALGGFVSWSAMAIQMAAAPLAMTGSGYNFVQVTTAVECHLLGMYAPSFFTGSLFEKDYWYEIGKFRKFLQRIDNNRLIFLDEIAIYSTMPPHRTLVAPGHQPLIIVDKPTAYAERYDFIGAINGSQAIVCMTLTPADRRNKDIKGVRKEVLNEWIIKSLAPAINRLHIDGMHLICDRSRTHNKANMMKALRNGKCKSVIDIHYMPTASAKYISPLDNPLWHSFREVIRKQHPLTTSSLPSILSQTFYSLSRKEISGAYRKYAITYGAGVYYDKKST
;
A
#
# COMPACT_ATOMS: atom_id res chain seq x y z
N MET A 1 25.89 29.39 49.84
CA MET A 1 25.03 28.69 50.81
C MET A 1 24.46 27.47 50.12
N ASN A 2 25.05 26.33 50.46
CA ASN A 2 24.69 24.91 50.29
C ASN A 2 24.23 24.36 48.92
N GLU A 3 25.16 23.58 48.36
CA GLU A 3 24.91 22.37 47.58
C GLU A 3 23.99 21.39 48.34
N SER A 4 23.11 20.70 47.61
CA SER A 4 22.84 19.28 47.89
C SER A 4 22.39 18.58 46.61
N THR A 5 23.25 17.67 46.19
CA THR A 5 23.08 16.66 45.14
C THR A 5 21.97 15.67 45.53
N ILE A 6 20.94 15.53 44.70
CA ILE A 6 19.99 14.42 44.81
C ILE A 6 20.60 13.21 44.08
N SER A 7 20.76 12.13 44.81
CA SER A 7 21.35 10.86 44.37
C SER A 7 20.37 10.07 43.50
N VAL A 8 20.89 9.37 42.49
CA VAL A 8 20.16 8.46 41.58
C VAL A 8 19.46 7.31 42.34
N HIS A 9 19.81 7.07 43.60
CA HIS A 9 19.14 6.08 44.43
C HIS A 9 17.73 6.49 44.91
N ASP A 10 17.47 7.79 45.09
CA ASP A 10 16.16 8.29 45.58
C ASP A 10 15.07 8.24 44.50
N LEU A 11 15.46 8.25 43.22
CA LEU A 11 14.55 8.11 42.09
C LEU A 11 14.08 6.67 41.85
N ILE A 12 14.82 5.67 42.37
CA ILE A 12 14.48 4.25 42.23
C ILE A 12 13.50 3.82 43.33
N ALA A 13 13.58 4.41 44.54
CA ALA A 13 12.67 4.08 45.63
C ALA A 13 11.22 4.59 45.44
N HIS A 14 10.98 5.55 44.55
CA HIS A 14 9.64 6.07 44.27
C HIS A 14 8.86 5.29 43.20
N PHE A 15 9.52 4.36 42.50
CA PHE A 15 8.88 3.51 41.48
C PHE A 15 8.43 2.13 42.02
N ASP A 16 8.88 1.72 43.22
CA ASP A 16 8.60 0.41 43.80
C ASP A 16 7.45 0.38 44.83
N SER A 17 6.79 1.51 45.13
CA SER A 17 5.76 1.58 46.20
C SER A 17 4.32 1.82 45.75
N VAL A 18 4.01 1.83 44.44
CA VAL A 18 2.62 1.85 43.96
C VAL A 18 2.17 0.43 43.63
N SER A 19 1.89 -0.33 44.68
CA SER A 19 1.08 -1.55 44.60
C SER A 19 -0.38 -1.13 44.38
N VAL A 20 -0.93 -1.43 43.22
CA VAL A 20 -2.35 -1.19 42.93
C VAL A 20 -3.15 -2.29 43.61
N GLU A 21 -3.79 -1.93 44.72
CA GLU A 21 -4.85 -2.70 45.35
C GLU A 21 -5.94 -3.08 44.34
N SER A 22 -6.31 -4.36 44.35
CA SER A 22 -7.44 -4.91 43.58
C SER A 22 -8.76 -4.31 44.06
N PRO A 23 -9.60 -3.73 43.18
CA PRO A 23 -10.95 -3.38 43.55
C PRO A 23 -11.78 -4.66 43.71
N THR A 24 -12.46 -4.73 44.84
CA THR A 24 -13.43 -5.74 45.23
C THR A 24 -14.51 -5.98 44.17
N ALA A 25 -14.89 -7.25 44.05
CA ALA A 25 -15.99 -7.71 43.22
C ALA A 25 -17.32 -7.09 43.67
N GLN A 26 -18.03 -6.41 42.76
CA GLN A 26 -19.48 -6.51 42.57
C GLN A 26 -19.93 -5.73 41.31
N ASP A 27 -20.70 -6.42 40.47
CA ASP A 27 -21.61 -5.97 39.40
C ASP A 27 -21.07 -5.39 38.07
N GLY A 28 -21.35 -6.14 36.98
CA GLY A 28 -21.47 -5.62 35.62
C GLY A 28 -20.41 -6.10 34.62
N ALA A 29 -20.71 -7.20 33.92
CA ALA A 29 -19.87 -7.88 32.93
C ALA A 29 -19.15 -6.97 31.92
N SER A 30 -17.84 -6.77 32.13
CA SER A 30 -16.86 -6.38 31.10
C SER A 30 -15.85 -7.52 30.96
N VAL A 31 -16.13 -8.45 30.04
CA VAL A 31 -15.26 -9.59 29.81
C VAL A 31 -14.00 -9.13 29.05
N ASN A 32 -12.89 -9.04 29.77
CA ASN A 32 -11.54 -9.01 29.20
C ASN A 32 -11.32 -10.29 28.37
N ILE A 33 -11.26 -10.15 27.04
CA ILE A 33 -11.07 -11.28 26.09
C ILE A 33 -9.60 -11.74 26.01
N ALA A 34 -8.69 -11.11 26.76
CA ALA A 34 -7.30 -11.53 26.80
C ALA A 34 -7.07 -12.59 27.90
N GLN A 35 -6.52 -13.75 27.51
CA GLN A 35 -5.83 -14.74 28.36
C GLN A 35 -6.62 -15.90 29.01
N GLN A 36 -7.36 -16.70 28.23
CA GLN A 36 -7.70 -18.07 28.69
C GLN A 36 -7.36 -19.10 27.62
N GLN A 37 -6.23 -19.81 27.78
CA GLN A 37 -5.68 -20.81 26.86
C GLN A 37 -6.46 -22.13 26.96
N ASP A 38 -6.88 -22.71 25.83
CA ASP A 38 -7.51 -24.03 25.74
C ASP A 38 -6.56 -24.99 24.99
N PRO A 39 -6.17 -26.15 25.57
CA PRO A 39 -5.14 -27.02 25.02
C PRO A 39 -5.50 -27.77 23.71
N ASN A 40 -6.77 -27.77 23.27
CA ASN A 40 -7.23 -28.61 22.15
C ASN A 40 -7.29 -27.94 20.73
N ASP A 41 -6.80 -26.71 20.56
CA ASP A 41 -6.89 -26.02 19.25
C ASP A 41 -5.87 -26.56 18.21
N VAL A 42 -6.37 -27.12 17.10
CA VAL A 42 -5.61 -27.70 15.97
C VAL A 42 -4.95 -26.60 15.09
N GLN A 43 -3.72 -26.83 14.61
CA GLN A 43 -3.03 -25.97 13.65
C GLN A 43 -3.68 -26.04 12.25
N LEU A 44 -4.10 -24.90 11.70
CA LEU A 44 -4.67 -24.77 10.35
C LEU A 44 -3.77 -23.94 9.42
N PRO A 45 -3.95 -24.03 8.08
CA PRO A 45 -3.10 -23.37 7.08
C PRO A 45 -2.94 -21.86 7.27
N SER A 46 -1.79 -21.33 6.83
CA SER A 46 -1.32 -19.94 7.04
C SER A 46 -2.29 -18.84 6.59
N PHE A 47 -3.19 -19.13 5.65
CA PHE A 47 -4.22 -18.18 5.22
C PHE A 47 -5.17 -17.80 6.37
N TRP A 48 -5.48 -18.77 7.23
CA TRP A 48 -6.34 -18.61 8.39
C TRP A 48 -5.57 -18.30 9.67
N SER A 49 -4.31 -18.71 9.83
CA SER A 49 -3.52 -18.36 11.02
C SER A 49 -3.08 -16.88 11.00
N LEU A 50 -3.34 -16.14 12.08
CA LEU A 50 -2.80 -14.80 12.33
C LEU A 50 -1.72 -14.94 13.40
N TYR A 51 -0.47 -14.54 13.13
CA TYR A 51 0.55 -14.26 14.16
C TYR A 51 0.71 -15.31 15.29
N GLY A 52 0.64 -16.62 15.00
CA GLY A 52 0.72 -17.64 16.06
C GLY A 52 -0.45 -17.60 17.07
N LEU A 53 -1.44 -16.72 16.88
CA LEU A 53 -2.73 -16.72 17.56
C LEU A 53 -3.64 -17.73 16.87
N ARG A 54 -3.96 -18.80 17.59
CA ARG A 54 -4.87 -19.86 17.13
C ARG A 54 -6.26 -19.24 16.88
N VAL A 55 -6.79 -19.45 15.67
CA VAL A 55 -8.16 -19.03 15.35
C VAL A 55 -9.11 -19.92 16.13
N ARG A 56 -9.76 -19.35 17.15
CA ARG A 56 -10.80 -20.04 17.93
C ARG A 56 -12.07 -20.17 17.10
N TRP A 57 -12.13 -21.17 16.21
CA TRP A 57 -13.35 -21.54 15.48
C TRP A 57 -14.50 -21.92 16.43
N THR A 58 -14.18 -22.33 17.65
CA THR A 58 -15.10 -22.65 18.74
C THR A 58 -15.82 -21.42 19.31
N ASN A 59 -15.30 -20.20 19.09
CA ASN A 59 -15.94 -18.99 19.61
C ASN A 59 -17.21 -18.62 18.82
N PRO A 60 -18.39 -18.54 19.45
CA PRO A 60 -19.64 -18.22 18.76
C PRO A 60 -19.64 -16.78 18.20
N LEU A 61 -18.90 -15.86 18.81
CA LEU A 61 -18.75 -14.48 18.34
C LEU A 61 -17.95 -14.38 17.02
N PHE A 62 -16.91 -15.21 16.86
CA PHE A 62 -16.09 -15.24 15.65
C PHE A 62 -16.87 -15.81 14.47
N ARG A 63 -17.69 -16.84 14.70
CA ARG A 63 -18.61 -17.38 13.69
C ARG A 63 -19.66 -16.36 13.26
N LYS A 64 -20.24 -15.60 14.20
CA LYS A 64 -21.17 -14.50 13.88
C LYS A 64 -20.49 -13.40 13.06
N MET A 65 -19.25 -13.03 13.40
CA MET A 65 -18.47 -12.07 12.62
C MET A 65 -18.26 -12.54 11.18
N LEU A 66 -17.77 -13.77 10.98
CA LEU A 66 -17.56 -14.33 9.64
C LEU A 66 -18.86 -14.43 8.85
N TRP A 67 -19.96 -14.82 9.51
CA TRP A 67 -21.27 -14.88 8.88
C TRP A 67 -21.74 -13.49 8.39
N ASN A 68 -21.61 -12.45 9.21
CA ASN A 68 -21.96 -11.09 8.80
C ASN A 68 -21.07 -10.58 7.66
N ILE A 69 -19.77 -10.89 7.67
CA ILE A 69 -18.84 -10.54 6.58
C ILE A 69 -19.22 -11.29 5.30
N PHE A 70 -19.59 -12.57 5.40
CA PHE A 70 -20.06 -13.36 4.27
C PHE A 70 -21.37 -12.81 3.67
N LEU A 71 -22.33 -12.44 4.52
CA LEU A 71 -23.56 -11.79 4.08
C LEU A 71 -23.29 -10.45 3.39
N LEU A 72 -22.36 -9.64 3.91
CA LEU A 72 -21.91 -8.40 3.26
C LEU A 72 -21.22 -8.66 1.92
N ALA A 73 -20.44 -9.75 1.80
CA ALA A 73 -19.84 -10.16 0.54
C ALA A 73 -20.92 -10.58 -0.48
N CYS A 74 -21.97 -11.26 -0.04
CA CYS A 74 -23.13 -11.59 -0.88
C CYS A 74 -23.89 -10.32 -1.31
N SER A 75 -24.12 -9.39 -0.38
CA SER A 75 -24.74 -8.09 -0.69
C SER A 75 -23.90 -7.26 -1.67
N TRP A 76 -22.57 -7.28 -1.52
CA TRP A 76 -21.65 -6.65 -2.47
C TRP A 76 -21.76 -7.30 -3.84
N SER A 77 -21.78 -8.64 -3.91
CA SER A 77 -21.92 -9.38 -5.16
C SER A 77 -23.23 -9.03 -5.88
N LEU A 78 -24.37 -9.11 -5.20
CA LEU A 78 -25.66 -8.77 -5.81
C LEU A 78 -25.72 -7.30 -6.25
N GLY A 79 -25.28 -6.38 -5.40
CA GLY A 79 -25.30 -4.96 -5.73
C GLY A 79 -24.38 -4.60 -6.90
N GLN A 80 -23.24 -5.27 -7.04
CA GLN A 80 -22.34 -5.09 -8.19
C GLN A 80 -22.85 -5.80 -9.44
N ALA A 81 -23.55 -6.93 -9.31
CA ALA A 81 -24.15 -7.64 -10.44
C ALA A 81 -25.19 -6.75 -11.14
N VAL A 82 -26.04 -6.06 -10.36
CA VAL A 82 -26.97 -5.03 -10.85
C VAL A 82 -26.25 -4.01 -11.73
N PHE A 83 -25.13 -3.46 -11.25
CA PHE A 83 -24.35 -2.47 -11.99
C PHE A 83 -23.73 -3.05 -13.29
N PHE A 84 -23.23 -4.30 -13.26
CA PHE A 84 -22.64 -4.94 -14.44
C PHE A 84 -23.67 -5.34 -15.51
N ILE A 85 -24.87 -5.72 -15.10
CA ILE A 85 -26.01 -5.89 -16.02
C ILE A 85 -26.24 -4.57 -16.74
N GLN A 86 -26.32 -3.44 -16.01
CA GLN A 86 -26.55 -2.12 -16.63
C GLN A 86 -25.45 -1.72 -17.62
N ILE A 87 -24.17 -1.94 -17.30
CA ILE A 87 -23.07 -1.67 -18.24
C ILE A 87 -23.22 -2.49 -19.53
N SER A 88 -23.68 -3.74 -19.41
CA SER A 88 -23.81 -4.65 -20.55
C SER A 88 -25.06 -4.38 -21.40
N THR A 89 -26.19 -4.01 -20.77
CA THR A 89 -27.49 -3.93 -21.45
C THR A 89 -27.90 -2.51 -21.78
N THR A 90 -27.63 -1.53 -20.93
CA THR A 90 -28.34 -0.24 -20.94
C THR A 90 -27.88 0.67 -22.07
N THR A 91 -26.58 0.68 -22.39
CA THR A 91 -26.07 1.41 -23.56
C THR A 91 -26.62 0.84 -24.86
N LEU A 92 -26.73 -0.49 -24.97
CA LEU A 92 -27.27 -1.15 -26.15
C LEU A 92 -28.80 -0.99 -26.24
N ALA A 93 -29.51 -1.09 -25.12
CA ALA A 93 -30.93 -0.78 -25.04
C ALA A 93 -31.22 0.68 -25.47
N ALA A 94 -30.38 1.63 -25.04
CA ALA A 94 -30.51 3.03 -25.43
C ALA A 94 -30.36 3.25 -26.95
N THR A 95 -29.48 2.50 -27.63
CA THR A 95 -29.39 2.56 -29.11
C THR A 95 -30.66 2.06 -29.82
N SER A 96 -31.45 1.21 -29.16
CA SER A 96 -32.72 0.71 -29.71
C SER A 96 -33.90 1.66 -29.49
N PHE A 97 -33.77 2.61 -28.54
CA PHE A 97 -34.83 3.55 -28.18
C PHE A 97 -34.59 4.97 -28.73
N ALA A 98 -33.33 5.34 -29.02
CA ALA A 98 -32.95 6.67 -29.47
C ALA A 98 -31.73 6.64 -30.42
N ASN A 99 -31.36 7.81 -30.95
CA ASN A 99 -30.17 7.97 -31.79
C ASN A 99 -28.89 7.49 -31.11
N ARG A 100 -27.97 6.91 -31.89
CA ARG A 100 -26.69 6.35 -31.40
C ARG A 100 -25.86 7.34 -30.56
N HIS A 101 -25.91 8.64 -30.86
CA HIS A 101 -25.19 9.68 -30.12
C HIS A 101 -25.67 9.86 -28.66
N LEU A 102 -26.91 9.44 -28.35
CA LEU A 102 -27.49 9.55 -27.01
C LEU A 102 -27.32 8.26 -26.19
N ALA A 103 -26.76 7.20 -26.76
CA ALA A 103 -26.72 5.88 -26.15
C ALA A 103 -25.96 5.80 -24.81
N THR A 104 -25.00 6.70 -24.59
CA THR A 104 -24.16 6.73 -23.38
C THR A 104 -24.72 7.62 -22.26
N ILE A 105 -25.75 8.42 -22.53
CA ILE A 105 -26.31 9.33 -21.52
C ILE A 105 -26.91 8.58 -20.32
N PRO A 106 -27.69 7.48 -20.48
CA PRO A 106 -28.27 6.80 -19.32
C PRO A 106 -27.21 6.24 -18.36
N ILE A 107 -26.16 5.59 -18.88
CA ILE A 107 -25.07 5.07 -18.04
C ILE A 107 -24.28 6.21 -17.38
N GLY A 108 -24.06 7.32 -18.10
CA GLY A 108 -23.41 8.51 -17.55
C GLY A 108 -24.24 9.16 -16.42
N PHE A 109 -25.56 9.21 -16.59
CA PHE A 109 -26.47 9.75 -15.58
C PHE A 109 -26.51 8.87 -14.32
N MET A 110 -26.52 7.55 -14.47
CA MET A 110 -26.37 6.60 -13.36
C MET A 110 -25.09 6.87 -12.55
N LEU A 111 -23.96 7.04 -13.22
CA LEU A 111 -22.67 7.32 -12.58
C LEU A 111 -22.64 8.71 -11.91
N LEU A 112 -23.26 9.71 -12.52
CA LEU A 112 -23.36 11.06 -11.98
C LEU A 112 -24.13 11.06 -10.65
N ILE A 113 -25.34 10.48 -10.64
CA ILE A 113 -26.18 10.41 -9.43
C ILE A 113 -25.47 9.60 -8.33
N GLY A 114 -24.85 8.46 -8.69
CA GLY A 114 -24.07 7.67 -7.74
C GLY A 114 -22.90 8.44 -7.12
N THR A 115 -22.20 9.25 -7.91
CA THR A 115 -21.10 10.11 -7.43
C THR A 115 -21.60 11.18 -6.47
N VAL A 116 -22.69 11.88 -6.81
CA VAL A 116 -23.29 12.89 -5.93
C VAL A 116 -23.72 12.27 -4.59
N LEU A 117 -24.42 11.14 -4.63
CA LEU A 117 -24.91 10.47 -3.42
C LEU A 117 -23.78 9.86 -2.58
N SER A 118 -22.65 9.48 -3.18
CA SER A 118 -21.47 9.00 -2.46
C SER A 118 -20.91 10.02 -1.45
N VAL A 119 -21.07 11.32 -1.70
CA VAL A 119 -20.62 12.39 -0.80
C VAL A 119 -21.52 12.50 0.44
N PHE A 120 -22.80 12.18 0.31
CA PHE A 120 -23.79 12.29 1.40
C PHE A 120 -23.88 11.00 2.23
N LEU A 121 -23.64 9.84 1.63
CA LEU A 121 -23.81 8.54 2.26
C LEU A 121 -23.05 8.38 3.59
N PRO A 122 -21.75 8.74 3.73
CA PRO A 122 -21.04 8.60 5.00
C PRO A 122 -21.66 9.46 6.12
N ARG A 123 -22.17 10.65 5.80
CA ARG A 123 -22.88 11.52 6.76
C ARG A 123 -24.21 10.92 7.19
N ALA A 124 -24.94 10.33 6.24
CA ALA A 124 -26.18 9.62 6.53
C ALA A 124 -25.93 8.40 7.44
N VAL A 125 -24.89 7.62 7.16
CA VAL A 125 -24.47 6.50 8.01
C VAL A 125 -24.04 6.96 9.40
N ALA A 126 -23.31 8.07 9.50
CA ALA A 126 -22.90 8.63 10.78
C ALA A 126 -24.09 9.10 11.63
N ARG A 127 -25.13 9.66 11.01
CA ARG A 127 -26.32 10.21 11.70
C ARG A 127 -27.38 9.16 12.01
N PHE A 128 -27.68 8.29 11.07
CA PHE A 128 -28.81 7.34 11.12
C PHE A 128 -28.37 5.89 11.34
N GLY A 129 -27.07 5.61 11.38
CA GLY A 129 -26.50 4.26 11.39
C GLY A 129 -26.50 3.62 10.01
N TYR A 130 -26.04 2.36 9.93
CA TYR A 130 -25.85 1.65 8.67
C TYR A 130 -27.17 1.20 8.01
N ARG A 131 -28.19 0.87 8.81
CA ARG A 131 -29.44 0.28 8.30
C ARG A 131 -30.22 1.21 7.36
N PRO A 132 -30.64 2.43 7.77
CA PRO A 132 -31.54 3.23 6.94
C PRO A 132 -30.97 3.61 5.56
N PRO A 133 -29.70 4.06 5.44
CA PRO A 133 -29.13 4.39 4.14
C PRO A 133 -29.02 3.19 3.20
N PHE A 134 -28.74 1.98 3.72
CA PHE A 134 -28.65 0.77 2.91
C PHE A 134 -30.00 0.30 2.39
N TYR A 135 -31.06 0.39 3.20
CA TYR A 135 -32.43 0.12 2.73
C TYR A 135 -32.88 1.13 1.69
N LEU A 136 -32.56 2.41 1.91
CA LEU A 136 -32.88 3.47 0.94
C LEU A 136 -32.17 3.20 -0.41
N GLY A 137 -30.90 2.80 -0.38
CA GLY A 137 -30.17 2.40 -1.59
C GLY A 137 -30.83 1.24 -2.32
N ALA A 138 -31.20 0.17 -1.61
CA ALA A 138 -31.88 -0.98 -2.21
C ALA A 138 -33.26 -0.61 -2.80
N LEU A 139 -34.01 0.25 -2.11
CA LEU A 139 -35.30 0.75 -2.58
C LEU A 139 -35.16 1.62 -3.83
N MET A 140 -34.17 2.52 -3.87
CA MET A 140 -33.85 3.30 -5.07
C MET A 140 -33.48 2.38 -6.24
N GLY A 141 -32.72 1.31 -5.98
CA GLY A 141 -32.40 0.28 -6.98
C GLY A 141 -33.66 -0.39 -7.54
N MET A 142 -34.59 -0.79 -6.67
CA MET A 142 -35.86 -1.40 -7.11
C MET A 142 -36.72 -0.44 -7.94
N ILE A 143 -36.90 0.80 -7.48
CA ILE A 143 -37.66 1.82 -8.22
C ILE A 143 -37.01 2.06 -9.59
N GLY A 144 -35.68 2.21 -9.62
CA GLY A 144 -34.93 2.40 -10.85
C GLY A 144 -35.03 1.24 -11.83
N ALA A 145 -34.92 0.00 -11.35
CA ALA A 145 -35.11 -1.21 -12.16
C ALA A 145 -36.53 -1.30 -12.74
N GLY A 146 -37.55 -1.01 -11.93
CA GLY A 146 -38.95 -0.96 -12.37
C GLY A 146 -39.18 0.10 -13.45
N CYS A 147 -38.62 1.30 -13.28
CA CYS A 147 -38.66 2.35 -14.30
C CYS A 147 -37.93 1.93 -15.59
N CYS A 148 -36.76 1.29 -15.51
CA CYS A 148 -36.03 0.82 -16.69
C CYS A 148 -36.79 -0.28 -17.43
N MET A 149 -37.44 -1.19 -16.71
CA MET A 149 -38.29 -2.22 -17.28
C MET A 149 -39.49 -1.60 -18.02
N ALA A 150 -40.18 -0.64 -17.40
CA ALA A 150 -41.27 0.10 -18.04
C ALA A 150 -40.78 0.89 -19.27
N ALA A 151 -39.60 1.53 -19.18
CA ALA A 151 -38.98 2.23 -20.28
C ALA A 151 -38.69 1.30 -21.47
N ALA A 152 -38.19 0.10 -21.20
CA ALA A 152 -37.95 -0.92 -22.22
C ALA A 152 -39.25 -1.43 -22.85
N TRP A 153 -40.32 -1.57 -22.05
CA TRP A 153 -41.61 -1.98 -22.56
C TRP A 153 -42.24 -0.93 -23.47
N HIS A 154 -42.23 0.34 -23.07
CA HIS A 154 -42.85 1.42 -23.82
C HIS A 154 -41.91 2.10 -24.84
N LYS A 155 -40.64 1.64 -24.94
CA LYS A 155 -39.58 2.26 -25.74
C LYS A 155 -39.40 3.77 -25.46
N PHE A 156 -39.56 4.16 -24.19
CA PHE A 156 -39.53 5.56 -23.80
C PHE A 156 -38.17 5.94 -23.20
N TYR A 157 -37.37 6.65 -23.99
CA TYR A 157 -35.97 6.96 -23.69
C TYR A 157 -35.77 7.81 -22.42
N TRP A 158 -36.62 8.81 -22.17
CA TRP A 158 -36.47 9.69 -20.99
C TRP A 158 -36.71 8.95 -19.67
N LEU A 159 -37.63 7.98 -19.65
CA LEU A 159 -37.86 7.15 -18.47
C LEU A 159 -36.69 6.19 -18.21
N LEU A 160 -35.95 5.79 -19.25
CA LEU A 160 -34.70 5.05 -19.08
C LEU A 160 -33.65 5.90 -18.35
N ILE A 161 -33.50 7.18 -18.70
CA ILE A 161 -32.58 8.09 -17.99
C ILE A 161 -32.99 8.24 -16.52
N VAL A 162 -34.28 8.47 -16.24
CA VAL A 162 -34.76 8.60 -14.86
C VAL A 162 -34.54 7.30 -14.08
N GLY A 163 -34.87 6.14 -14.66
CA GLY A 163 -34.68 4.84 -14.01
C GLY A 163 -33.22 4.52 -13.71
N THR A 164 -32.33 4.79 -14.67
CA THR A 164 -30.87 4.62 -14.49
C THR A 164 -30.30 5.59 -13.45
N GLY A 165 -30.86 6.80 -13.32
CA GLY A 165 -30.52 7.72 -12.23
C GLY A 165 -30.83 7.14 -10.84
N PHE A 166 -32.01 6.53 -10.67
CA PHE A 166 -32.37 5.84 -9.41
C PHE A 166 -31.48 4.63 -9.12
N LEU A 167 -31.16 3.81 -10.13
CA LEU A 167 -30.17 2.74 -10.02
C LEU A 167 -28.80 3.28 -9.59
N GLY A 168 -28.43 4.47 -10.06
CA GLY A 168 -27.22 5.18 -9.64
C GLY A 168 -27.12 5.40 -8.13
N GLY A 169 -28.25 5.60 -7.43
CA GLY A 169 -28.26 5.76 -5.98
C GLY A 169 -27.97 4.50 -5.17
N GLN A 170 -28.14 3.32 -5.76
CA GLN A 170 -27.79 2.04 -5.15
C GLN A 170 -26.27 1.76 -5.21
N VAL A 171 -25.58 2.27 -6.23
CA VAL A 171 -24.13 2.09 -6.44
C VAL A 171 -23.27 2.52 -5.22
N PRO A 172 -23.39 3.75 -4.67
CA PRO A 172 -22.57 4.16 -3.54
C PRO A 172 -22.86 3.34 -2.28
N CYS A 173 -24.11 2.91 -2.07
CA CYS A 173 -24.48 2.04 -0.95
C CYS A 173 -23.75 0.70 -1.04
N THR A 174 -23.71 0.12 -2.22
CA THR A 174 -22.99 -1.14 -2.48
C THR A 174 -21.50 -1.00 -2.25
N LEU A 175 -20.88 0.06 -2.81
CA LEU A 175 -19.46 0.35 -2.63
C LEU A 175 -19.07 0.63 -1.17
N TYR A 176 -20.05 0.94 -0.31
CA TYR A 176 -19.84 1.17 1.12
C TYR A 176 -19.88 -0.11 1.96
N TYR A 177 -20.41 -1.24 1.46
CA TYR A 177 -20.47 -2.49 2.24
C TYR A 177 -19.08 -3.00 2.66
N ARG A 178 -18.04 -2.80 1.81
CA ARG A 178 -16.64 -3.12 2.19
C ARG A 178 -16.16 -2.33 3.40
N LEU A 179 -16.63 -1.09 3.57
CA LEU A 179 -16.28 -0.24 4.71
C LEU A 179 -17.12 -0.60 5.94
N ALA A 180 -18.37 -1.04 5.73
CA ALA A 180 -19.21 -1.55 6.81
C ALA A 180 -18.65 -2.84 7.44
N ALA A 181 -17.93 -3.66 6.68
CA ALA A 181 -17.25 -4.86 7.18
C ALA A 181 -16.27 -4.56 8.33
N LEU A 182 -15.66 -3.36 8.33
CA LEU A 182 -14.74 -2.92 9.38
C LEU A 182 -15.38 -2.82 10.77
N GLN A 183 -16.70 -2.66 10.85
CA GLN A 183 -17.42 -2.61 12.13
C GLN A 183 -17.56 -3.98 12.78
N PHE A 184 -17.47 -5.04 11.98
CA PHE A 184 -17.59 -6.41 12.46
C PHE A 184 -16.22 -7.04 12.73
N SER A 185 -15.17 -6.61 12.04
CA SER A 185 -13.83 -7.18 12.15
C SER A 185 -13.00 -6.58 13.28
N THR A 186 -12.13 -7.41 13.88
CA THR A 186 -11.05 -6.92 14.74
C THR A 186 -10.01 -6.14 13.92
N GLN A 187 -9.24 -5.24 14.55
CA GLN A 187 -8.24 -4.40 13.89
C GLN A 187 -7.23 -5.20 13.04
N GLU A 188 -6.91 -6.42 13.51
CA GLU A 188 -6.02 -7.37 12.85
C GLU A 188 -6.68 -8.05 11.64
N PHE A 189 -7.98 -8.34 11.72
CA PHE A 189 -8.74 -8.98 10.64
C PHE A 189 -9.32 -7.99 9.62
N SER A 190 -9.32 -6.69 9.90
CA SER A 190 -9.89 -5.63 9.05
C SER A 190 -9.45 -5.67 7.59
N SER A 191 -8.17 -5.98 7.32
CA SER A 191 -7.67 -6.07 5.94
C SER A 191 -8.24 -7.27 5.19
N LYS A 192 -8.32 -8.43 5.86
CA LYS A 192 -8.86 -9.66 5.30
C LYS A 192 -10.38 -9.55 5.12
N ALA A 193 -11.09 -8.92 6.06
CA ALA A 193 -12.53 -8.67 5.97
C ALA A 193 -12.89 -7.85 4.73
N ILE A 194 -12.17 -6.74 4.47
CA ILE A 194 -12.37 -5.94 3.26
C ILE A 194 -12.11 -6.79 2.00
N ALA A 195 -11.03 -7.56 1.99
CA ALA A 195 -10.68 -8.41 0.84
C ALA A 195 -11.74 -9.46 0.55
N ILE A 196 -12.31 -10.11 1.57
CA ILE A 196 -13.41 -11.09 1.43
C ILE A 196 -14.66 -10.44 0.82
N VAL A 197 -15.02 -9.23 1.26
CA VAL A 197 -16.18 -8.52 0.69
C VAL A 197 -15.93 -8.14 -0.77
N ILE A 198 -14.73 -7.62 -1.09
CA ILE A 198 -14.36 -7.27 -2.47
C ILE A 198 -14.28 -8.50 -3.36
N ALA A 199 -13.89 -9.67 -2.83
CA ALA A 199 -13.87 -10.93 -3.56
C ALA A 199 -15.26 -11.34 -4.06
N GLY A 200 -16.34 -10.92 -3.38
CA GLY A 200 -17.71 -11.02 -3.90
C GLY A 200 -17.91 -10.33 -5.25
N GLY A 201 -17.09 -9.30 -5.56
CA GLY A 201 -17.07 -8.65 -6.88
C GLY A 201 -16.61 -9.56 -8.03
N CYS A 202 -15.82 -10.59 -7.74
CA CYS A 202 -15.45 -11.59 -8.76
C CYS A 202 -16.65 -12.49 -9.11
N LEU A 203 -17.45 -12.87 -8.10
CA LEU A 203 -18.68 -13.61 -8.33
C LEU A 203 -19.68 -12.76 -9.13
N SER A 204 -19.81 -11.48 -8.82
CA SER A 204 -20.68 -10.59 -9.59
C SER A 204 -20.21 -10.36 -11.02
N ALA A 205 -18.89 -10.36 -11.26
CA ALA A 205 -18.31 -10.24 -12.61
C ALA A 205 -18.71 -11.40 -13.52
N LEU A 206 -18.90 -12.61 -12.97
CA LEU A 206 -19.45 -13.76 -13.70
C LEU A 206 -20.98 -13.66 -13.80
N LEU A 207 -21.66 -13.45 -12.68
CA LEU A 207 -23.12 -13.48 -12.62
C LEU A 207 -23.77 -12.38 -13.45
N GLY A 208 -23.31 -11.13 -13.36
CA GLY A 208 -23.98 -10.00 -14.01
C GLY A 208 -24.07 -10.14 -15.53
N PRO A 209 -22.94 -10.22 -16.26
CA PRO A 209 -22.93 -10.41 -17.70
C PRO A 209 -23.62 -11.72 -18.14
N GLU A 210 -23.45 -12.82 -17.41
CA GLU A 210 -24.08 -14.10 -17.76
C GLU A 210 -25.60 -14.06 -17.61
N ILE A 211 -26.11 -13.49 -16.52
CA ILE A 211 -27.54 -13.23 -16.33
C ILE A 211 -28.05 -12.34 -17.47
N ALA A 212 -27.31 -11.29 -17.86
CA ALA A 212 -27.72 -10.43 -18.96
C ALA A 212 -27.84 -11.20 -20.30
N LYS A 213 -26.90 -12.10 -20.63
CA LYS A 213 -26.97 -12.92 -21.86
C LYS A 213 -28.25 -13.75 -21.95
N HIS A 214 -28.64 -14.40 -20.84
CA HIS A 214 -29.82 -15.27 -20.82
C HIS A 214 -31.14 -14.51 -20.65
N THR A 215 -31.12 -13.31 -20.09
CA THR A 215 -32.35 -12.57 -19.73
C THR A 215 -32.76 -11.51 -20.75
N VAL A 216 -31.86 -11.05 -21.62
CA VAL A 216 -32.16 -10.00 -22.62
C VAL A 216 -33.30 -10.39 -23.55
N ASN A 217 -33.42 -11.67 -23.93
CA ASN A 217 -34.49 -12.18 -24.80
C ASN A 217 -35.52 -13.04 -24.06
N ALA A 218 -35.52 -13.05 -22.72
CA ALA A 218 -36.42 -13.89 -21.94
C ALA A 218 -37.90 -13.44 -21.99
N LEU A 219 -38.14 -12.17 -22.29
CA LEU A 219 -39.48 -11.60 -22.49
C LEU A 219 -39.69 -11.18 -23.95
N SER A 220 -40.96 -10.99 -24.33
CA SER A 220 -41.37 -10.61 -25.69
C SER A 220 -40.71 -9.33 -26.22
N LYS A 221 -40.28 -8.43 -25.33
CA LYS A 221 -39.55 -7.21 -25.68
C LYS A 221 -38.08 -7.32 -25.22
N PRO A 222 -37.10 -7.08 -26.11
CA PRO A 222 -35.69 -7.22 -25.77
C PRO A 222 -35.29 -6.27 -24.63
N TYR A 223 -34.32 -6.70 -23.82
CA TYR A 223 -33.79 -6.02 -22.61
C TYR A 223 -34.74 -5.94 -21.41
N SER A 224 -36.06 -6.11 -21.59
CA SER A 224 -37.01 -6.03 -20.47
C SER A 224 -36.78 -7.11 -19.41
N GLY A 225 -36.36 -8.31 -19.82
CA GLY A 225 -36.01 -9.40 -18.90
C GLY A 225 -34.76 -9.12 -18.06
N ALA A 226 -33.77 -8.43 -18.62
CA ALA A 226 -32.59 -8.02 -17.87
C ALA A 226 -32.96 -7.04 -16.74
N TYR A 227 -33.81 -6.05 -17.02
CA TYR A 227 -34.28 -5.12 -15.99
C TYR A 227 -35.18 -5.79 -14.94
N LEU A 228 -35.97 -6.78 -15.33
CA LEU A 228 -36.74 -7.59 -14.37
C LEU A 228 -35.80 -8.37 -13.44
N THR A 229 -34.73 -8.97 -13.97
CA THR A 229 -33.75 -9.63 -13.10
C THR A 229 -33.02 -8.66 -12.19
N THR A 230 -32.71 -7.45 -12.66
CA THR A 230 -32.16 -6.38 -11.81
C THR A 230 -33.13 -6.03 -10.66
N LEU A 231 -34.43 -5.98 -10.91
CA LEU A 231 -35.45 -5.75 -9.88
C LEU A 231 -35.45 -6.87 -8.84
N CYS A 232 -35.40 -8.13 -9.28
CA CYS A 232 -35.31 -9.29 -8.40
C CYS A 232 -34.02 -9.30 -7.56
N GLU A 233 -32.88 -8.93 -8.14
CA GLU A 233 -31.61 -8.82 -7.43
C GLU A 233 -31.64 -7.72 -6.37
N CYS A 234 -32.22 -6.54 -6.67
CA CYS A 234 -32.40 -5.49 -5.68
C CYS A 234 -33.35 -5.90 -4.54
N ALA A 235 -34.40 -6.66 -4.84
CA ALA A 235 -35.30 -7.22 -3.82
C ALA A 235 -34.59 -8.26 -2.94
N MET A 236 -33.80 -9.14 -3.54
CA MET A 236 -32.96 -10.11 -2.83
C MET A 236 -31.90 -9.42 -1.97
N LEU A 237 -31.28 -8.36 -2.48
CA LEU A 237 -30.35 -7.52 -1.71
C LEU A 237 -31.06 -6.91 -0.48
N MET A 238 -32.26 -6.35 -0.66
CA MET A 238 -33.06 -5.81 0.44
C MET A 238 -33.35 -6.88 1.49
N PHE A 239 -33.71 -8.10 1.08
CA PHE A 239 -33.94 -9.23 1.97
C PHE A 239 -32.67 -9.60 2.77
N ILE A 240 -31.51 -9.74 2.11
CA ILE A 240 -30.25 -10.07 2.80
C ILE A 240 -29.88 -8.99 3.83
N LEU A 241 -30.10 -7.71 3.52
CA LEU A 241 -29.83 -6.61 4.45
C LEU A 241 -30.67 -6.69 5.74
N THR A 242 -31.85 -7.34 5.72
CA THR A 242 -32.66 -7.61 6.92
C THR A 242 -32.06 -8.66 7.84
N ILE A 243 -31.35 -9.63 7.27
CA ILE A 243 -30.69 -10.72 8.00
C ILE A 243 -29.43 -10.19 8.72
N ILE A 244 -28.76 -9.18 8.15
CA ILE A 244 -27.54 -8.63 8.71
C ILE A 244 -27.83 -7.87 10.02
N GLN A 245 -27.20 -8.36 11.09
CA GLN A 245 -27.28 -7.75 12.40
C GLN A 245 -26.27 -6.60 12.52
N PHE A 246 -26.63 -5.44 11.98
CA PHE A 246 -25.83 -4.23 12.17
C PHE A 246 -25.78 -3.81 13.65
N PRO A 247 -24.61 -3.38 14.16
CA PRO A 247 -24.52 -2.79 15.49
C PRO A 247 -25.48 -1.61 15.59
N SER A 248 -26.20 -1.51 16.71
CA SER A 248 -27.06 -0.34 16.97
C SER A 248 -26.22 0.93 16.88
N PRO A 249 -26.74 2.04 16.31
CA PRO A 249 -26.01 3.30 16.27
C PRO A 249 -25.55 3.62 17.69
N ARG A 250 -24.22 3.70 17.90
CA ARG A 250 -23.68 4.19 19.16
C ARG A 250 -24.17 5.63 19.26
N LYS A 251 -25.21 5.88 20.06
CA LYS A 251 -25.55 7.25 20.48
C LYS A 251 -24.25 7.79 21.04
N THR A 252 -23.70 8.80 20.37
CA THR A 252 -22.41 9.39 20.71
C THR A 252 -22.55 10.07 22.07
N HIS A 253 -22.44 9.28 23.15
CA HIS A 253 -21.94 9.83 24.40
C HIS A 253 -20.44 9.97 24.18
N ASN A 254 -19.95 11.21 24.26
CA ASN A 254 -18.57 11.62 24.06
C ASN A 254 -17.62 10.95 25.05
N THR A 255 -17.40 9.65 24.97
CA THR A 255 -16.58 8.97 25.97
C THR A 255 -15.95 7.70 25.38
N HIS A 256 -14.61 7.67 25.45
CA HIS A 256 -13.71 6.51 25.29
C HIS A 256 -13.03 6.21 23.94
N ILE A 257 -12.89 7.16 23.02
CA ILE A 257 -11.74 7.14 22.06
C ILE A 257 -10.89 8.41 22.17
N THR A 258 -11.41 9.46 22.79
CA THR A 258 -10.67 10.70 23.11
C THR A 258 -9.90 10.63 24.44
N SER A 259 -10.10 9.61 25.28
CA SER A 259 -9.60 9.59 26.66
C SER A 259 -8.17 9.06 26.85
N SER A 260 -7.45 8.61 25.81
CA SER A 260 -6.04 8.22 25.93
C SER A 260 -5.05 9.26 25.41
N LEU A 261 -5.53 10.42 24.97
CA LEU A 261 -4.70 11.57 24.57
C LEU A 261 -5.14 12.89 25.23
N SER A 262 -5.99 12.84 26.25
CA SER A 262 -6.52 14.02 26.94
C SER A 262 -6.04 14.18 28.38
N THR A 263 -5.18 13.30 28.89
CA THR A 263 -4.71 13.38 30.29
C THR A 263 -3.38 14.14 30.46
N ILE A 264 -2.85 14.76 29.40
CA ILE A 264 -1.57 15.52 29.49
C ILE A 264 -1.75 17.03 29.28
N THR A 265 -2.91 17.51 28.83
CA THR A 265 -3.16 18.95 28.69
C THR A 265 -4.56 19.27 29.17
N GLY A 266 -4.66 19.97 30.30
CA GLY A 266 -5.91 20.39 30.93
C GLY A 266 -6.64 21.51 30.18
N ASP A 267 -6.95 21.30 28.91
CA ASP A 267 -7.80 22.18 28.12
C ASP A 267 -8.93 21.37 27.45
N ASN A 268 -10.16 21.78 27.72
CA ASN A 268 -11.40 21.26 27.13
C ASN A 268 -11.49 21.58 25.63
N ILE A 269 -10.67 20.94 24.80
CA ILE A 269 -10.80 21.03 23.35
C ILE A 269 -11.78 19.96 22.89
N SER A 270 -13.03 20.36 22.65
CA SER A 270 -13.96 19.60 21.82
C SER A 270 -13.29 19.35 20.46
N ILE A 271 -12.84 18.13 20.18
CA ILE A 271 -12.26 17.76 18.89
C ILE A 271 -13.41 17.67 17.88
N ASN A 272 -13.90 18.82 17.42
CA ASN A 272 -14.73 18.90 16.23
C ASN A 272 -13.87 18.46 15.04
N GLY A 273 -14.35 17.47 14.27
CA GLY A 273 -13.66 16.97 13.09
C GLY A 273 -13.25 18.10 12.14
N ARG A 274 -12.08 17.98 11.52
CA ARG A 274 -11.53 19.01 10.62
C ARG A 274 -12.52 19.32 9.49
N SER A 275 -12.68 20.60 9.16
CA SER A 275 -13.53 21.05 8.04
C SER A 275 -13.11 20.37 6.73
N ILE A 276 -14.08 19.93 5.93
CA ILE A 276 -13.84 19.24 4.65
C ILE A 276 -13.03 20.11 3.68
N PHE A 277 -13.17 21.44 3.76
CA PHE A 277 -12.42 22.39 2.94
C PHE A 277 -10.93 22.43 3.31
N VAL A 278 -10.61 22.22 4.59
CA VAL A 278 -9.21 22.11 5.04
C VAL A 278 -8.57 20.83 4.54
N ILE A 279 -9.33 19.73 4.48
CA ILE A 279 -8.86 18.45 3.92
C ILE A 279 -8.69 18.55 2.40
N ALA A 280 -9.67 19.15 1.72
CA ALA A 280 -9.64 19.34 0.27
C ALA A 280 -8.48 20.24 -0.20
N GLY A 281 -8.06 21.20 0.64
CA GLY A 281 -6.92 22.06 0.37
C GLY A 281 -5.54 21.41 0.54
N GLN A 282 -5.46 20.17 1.05
CA GLN A 282 -4.17 19.49 1.23
C GLN A 282 -3.63 18.98 -0.12
N ARG A 283 -2.37 19.30 -0.43
CA ARG A 283 -1.71 18.84 -1.67
C ARG A 283 -1.76 17.33 -1.85
N THR A 284 -1.59 16.56 -0.77
CA THR A 284 -1.68 15.10 -0.80
C THR A 284 -3.07 14.61 -1.19
N PHE A 285 -4.13 15.25 -0.68
CA PHE A 285 -5.51 14.91 -1.06
C PHE A 285 -5.76 15.24 -2.53
N LEU A 286 -5.33 16.41 -3.00
CA LEU A 286 -5.52 16.83 -4.38
C LEU A 286 -4.84 15.87 -5.38
N ILE A 287 -3.61 15.44 -5.10
CA ILE A 287 -2.89 14.47 -5.94
C ILE A 287 -3.63 13.12 -5.96
N ALA A 288 -4.09 12.62 -4.81
CA ALA A 288 -4.84 11.38 -4.73
C ALA A 288 -6.19 11.46 -5.44
N ALA A 289 -6.91 12.57 -5.27
CA ALA A 289 -8.20 12.82 -5.90
C ALA A 289 -8.08 12.93 -7.43
N LEU A 290 -7.06 13.64 -7.93
CA LEU A 290 -6.77 13.74 -9.37
C LEU A 290 -6.38 12.37 -9.95
N GLY A 291 -5.53 11.60 -9.27
CA GLY A 291 -5.18 10.25 -9.69
C GLY A 291 -6.41 9.34 -9.76
N GLY A 292 -7.30 9.41 -8.77
CA GLY A 292 -8.58 8.70 -8.76
C GLY A 292 -9.51 9.15 -9.89
N PHE A 293 -9.64 10.46 -10.10
CA PHE A 293 -10.46 11.04 -11.16
C PHE A 293 -10.02 10.58 -12.55
N VAL A 294 -8.72 10.67 -12.86
CA VAL A 294 -8.18 10.26 -14.16
C VAL A 294 -8.38 8.76 -14.37
N SER A 295 -8.05 7.94 -13.37
CA SER A 295 -8.17 6.48 -13.46
C SER A 295 -9.62 6.03 -13.65
N TRP A 296 -10.54 6.61 -12.88
CA TRP A 296 -11.97 6.28 -12.96
C TRP A 296 -12.60 6.77 -14.26
N SER A 297 -12.25 7.98 -14.71
CA SER A 297 -12.74 8.53 -15.97
C SER A 297 -12.29 7.69 -17.17
N ALA A 298 -11.01 7.29 -17.20
CA ALA A 298 -10.49 6.42 -18.24
C ALA A 298 -11.25 5.08 -18.29
N MET A 299 -11.47 4.46 -17.13
CA MET A 299 -12.24 3.21 -17.01
C MET A 299 -13.69 3.39 -17.50
N ALA A 300 -14.40 4.41 -17.03
CA ALA A 300 -15.80 4.65 -17.36
C ALA A 300 -16.01 4.92 -18.86
N ILE A 301 -15.13 5.73 -19.48
CA ILE A 301 -15.18 6.01 -20.92
C ILE A 301 -14.95 4.71 -21.72
N GLN A 302 -13.94 3.93 -21.35
CA GLN A 302 -13.64 2.67 -22.03
C GLN A 302 -14.80 1.68 -21.95
N MET A 303 -15.43 1.54 -20.78
CA MET A 303 -16.57 0.63 -20.58
C MET A 303 -17.84 1.04 -21.32
N ALA A 304 -18.03 2.34 -21.59
CA ALA A 304 -19.16 2.81 -22.41
C ALA A 304 -18.88 2.72 -23.93
N ALA A 305 -17.64 3.03 -24.35
CA ALA A 305 -17.30 3.10 -25.77
C ALA A 305 -17.01 1.73 -26.40
N ALA A 306 -16.35 0.82 -25.69
CA ALA A 306 -15.93 -0.46 -26.25
C ALA A 306 -17.11 -1.36 -26.70
N PRO A 307 -18.19 -1.56 -25.92
CA PRO A 307 -19.34 -2.35 -26.36
C PRO A 307 -20.01 -1.79 -27.62
N LEU A 308 -20.09 -0.46 -27.72
CA LEU A 308 -20.67 0.24 -28.87
C LEU A 308 -19.81 0.06 -30.13
N ALA A 309 -18.48 0.16 -30.00
CA ALA A 309 -17.53 -0.04 -31.09
C ALA A 309 -17.52 -1.49 -31.59
N MET A 310 -17.58 -2.48 -30.68
CA MET A 310 -17.67 -3.90 -31.05
C MET A 310 -18.99 -4.20 -31.78
N THR A 311 -20.12 -3.67 -31.29
CA THR A 311 -21.41 -3.81 -31.99
C THR A 311 -21.37 -3.15 -33.37
N GLY A 312 -20.71 -1.98 -33.50
CA GLY A 312 -20.48 -1.32 -34.78
C GLY A 312 -19.58 -2.11 -35.74
N SER A 313 -18.76 -3.03 -35.23
CA SER A 313 -17.88 -3.90 -36.01
C SER A 313 -18.52 -5.25 -36.37
N GLY A 314 -19.79 -5.46 -36.02
CA GLY A 314 -20.56 -6.66 -36.38
C GLY A 314 -20.49 -7.82 -35.37
N TYR A 315 -19.91 -7.62 -34.17
CA TYR A 315 -19.93 -8.65 -33.12
C TYR A 315 -21.34 -8.80 -32.51
N ASN A 316 -21.71 -10.03 -32.15
CA ASN A 316 -23.00 -10.31 -31.54
C ASN A 316 -23.04 -9.90 -30.05
N PHE A 317 -24.24 -9.76 -29.49
CA PHE A 317 -24.42 -9.35 -28.08
C PHE A 317 -23.65 -10.25 -27.10
N VAL A 318 -23.68 -11.57 -27.31
CA VAL A 318 -22.99 -12.54 -26.44
C VAL A 318 -21.47 -12.32 -26.44
N GLN A 319 -20.86 -12.08 -27.60
CA GLN A 319 -19.43 -11.78 -27.74
C GLN A 319 -19.06 -10.46 -27.06
N VAL A 320 -19.87 -9.42 -27.25
CA VAL A 320 -19.68 -8.12 -26.60
C VAL A 320 -19.76 -8.25 -25.08
N THR A 321 -20.78 -8.91 -24.56
CA THR A 321 -20.97 -9.12 -23.12
C THR A 321 -19.89 -10.01 -22.52
N THR A 322 -19.38 -11.00 -23.26
CA THR A 322 -18.25 -11.84 -22.82
C THR A 322 -16.95 -11.04 -22.72
N ALA A 323 -16.71 -10.08 -23.63
CA ALA A 323 -15.55 -9.19 -23.51
C ALA A 323 -15.64 -8.28 -22.27
N VAL A 324 -16.84 -7.79 -21.95
CA VAL A 324 -17.09 -7.04 -20.71
C VAL A 324 -16.86 -7.93 -19.48
N GLU A 325 -17.34 -9.17 -19.50
CA GLU A 325 -17.12 -10.16 -18.44
C GLU A 325 -15.62 -10.41 -18.17
N CYS A 326 -14.82 -10.65 -19.22
CA CYS A 326 -13.37 -10.84 -19.09
C CYS A 326 -12.69 -9.60 -18.48
N HIS A 327 -13.12 -8.39 -18.85
CA HIS A 327 -12.60 -7.15 -18.25
C HIS A 327 -12.93 -7.07 -16.75
N LEU A 328 -14.18 -7.33 -16.39
CA LEU A 328 -14.65 -7.29 -14.99
C LEU A 328 -13.92 -8.35 -14.14
N LEU A 329 -13.73 -9.56 -14.67
CA LEU A 329 -12.91 -10.60 -14.04
C LEU A 329 -11.46 -10.13 -13.84
N GLY A 330 -10.84 -9.53 -14.86
CA GLY A 330 -9.50 -8.97 -14.75
C GLY A 330 -9.38 -7.87 -13.69
N MET A 331 -10.47 -7.13 -13.42
CA MET A 331 -10.50 -6.10 -12.38
C MET A 331 -10.56 -6.67 -10.96
N TYR A 332 -11.36 -7.71 -10.72
CA TYR A 332 -11.55 -8.26 -9.36
C TYR A 332 -10.68 -9.46 -9.03
N ALA A 333 -10.29 -10.30 -9.98
CA ALA A 333 -9.48 -11.50 -9.75
C ALA A 333 -8.13 -11.21 -9.05
N PRO A 334 -7.40 -10.12 -9.35
CA PRO A 334 -6.19 -9.79 -8.61
C PRO A 334 -6.42 -9.58 -7.11
N SER A 335 -7.65 -9.23 -6.68
CA SER A 335 -7.98 -8.94 -5.28
C SER A 335 -7.73 -10.13 -4.34
N PHE A 336 -7.83 -11.36 -4.84
CA PHE A 336 -7.51 -12.57 -4.08
C PHE A 336 -6.03 -12.63 -3.68
N PHE A 337 -5.14 -12.10 -4.54
CA PHE A 337 -3.70 -12.12 -4.33
C PHE A 337 -3.18 -10.84 -3.70
N THR A 338 -3.84 -9.69 -3.93
CA THR A 338 -3.38 -8.40 -3.38
C THR A 338 -3.36 -8.39 -1.85
N GLY A 339 -4.29 -9.09 -1.20
CA GLY A 339 -4.31 -9.17 0.27
C GLY A 339 -3.07 -9.86 0.86
N SER A 340 -2.53 -10.87 0.17
CA SER A 340 -1.27 -11.53 0.54
C SER A 340 -0.03 -10.81 0.01
N LEU A 341 -0.14 -10.10 -1.13
CA LEU A 341 0.98 -9.36 -1.74
C LEU A 341 1.31 -8.09 -0.97
N PHE A 342 0.29 -7.45 -0.38
CA PHE A 342 0.42 -6.30 0.49
C PHE A 342 0.25 -6.70 1.96
N GLU A 343 1.04 -7.68 2.39
CA GLU A 343 1.21 -7.95 3.81
C GLU A 343 1.61 -6.61 4.47
N LYS A 344 0.71 -6.05 5.28
CA LYS A 344 0.80 -4.70 5.89
C LYS A 344 2.15 -4.44 6.55
N ASP A 345 2.84 -5.51 6.92
CA ASP A 345 4.15 -5.53 7.53
C ASP A 345 5.21 -4.86 6.65
N TYR A 346 5.15 -4.94 5.30
CA TYR A 346 6.19 -4.34 4.46
C TYR A 346 6.30 -2.82 4.64
N TRP A 347 5.19 -2.10 4.47
CA TRP A 347 5.16 -0.64 4.61
C TRP A 347 5.25 -0.19 6.06
N TYR A 348 4.68 -0.98 6.98
CA TYR A 348 4.79 -0.73 8.41
C TYR A 348 6.24 -0.86 8.90
N GLU A 349 6.94 -1.93 8.52
CA GLU A 349 8.34 -2.17 8.86
C GLU A 349 9.25 -1.14 8.18
N ILE A 350 8.99 -0.77 6.92
CA ILE A 350 9.67 0.36 6.27
C ILE A 350 9.46 1.66 7.05
N GLY A 351 8.22 1.97 7.45
CA GLY A 351 7.88 3.16 8.21
C GLY A 351 8.50 3.18 9.61
N LYS A 352 8.50 2.04 10.30
CA LYS A 352 9.13 1.83 11.61
C LYS A 352 10.64 1.97 11.54
N PHE A 353 11.27 1.35 10.54
CA PHE A 353 12.69 1.47 10.28
C PHE A 353 13.08 2.91 9.94
N ARG A 354 12.31 3.59 9.10
CA ARG A 354 12.54 5.00 8.78
C ARG A 354 12.44 5.89 10.03
N LYS A 355 11.44 5.68 10.89
CA LYS A 355 11.30 6.40 12.17
C LYS A 355 12.49 6.15 13.10
N PHE A 356 12.99 4.92 13.12
CA PHE A 356 14.20 4.58 13.86
C PHE A 356 15.40 5.39 13.35
N LEU A 357 15.61 5.47 12.03
CA LEU A 357 16.69 6.27 11.44
C LEU A 357 16.55 7.77 11.74
N GLN A 358 15.34 8.32 11.66
CA GLN A 358 15.07 9.75 11.95
C GLN A 358 15.33 10.16 13.40
N ARG A 359 15.42 9.21 14.33
CA ARG A 359 15.76 9.46 15.74
C ARG A 359 17.25 9.51 16.00
N ILE A 360 18.07 9.09 15.03
CA ILE A 360 19.52 9.05 15.14
C ILE A 360 20.07 10.23 14.33
N ASP A 361 21.08 10.92 14.87
CA ASP A 361 21.75 11.98 14.13
C ASP A 361 22.38 11.41 12.84
N ASN A 362 22.29 12.18 11.75
CA ASN A 362 22.77 11.72 10.45
C ASN A 362 24.28 11.40 10.47
N ASN A 363 25.08 12.02 11.35
CA ASN A 363 26.51 11.73 11.46
C ASN A 363 26.83 10.45 12.23
N ARG A 364 25.82 9.84 12.88
CA ARG A 364 25.93 8.55 13.56
C ARG A 364 25.43 7.39 12.69
N LEU A 365 24.89 7.69 11.50
CA LEU A 365 24.40 6.69 10.56
C LEU A 365 25.43 6.41 9.47
N ILE A 366 25.90 5.17 9.39
CA ILE A 366 26.78 4.73 8.31
C ILE A 366 25.98 3.83 7.39
N PHE A 367 25.87 4.21 6.11
CA PHE A 367 25.31 3.33 5.08
C PHE A 367 26.45 2.65 4.34
N LEU A 368 26.37 1.33 4.24
CA LEU A 368 27.27 0.49 3.47
C LEU A 368 26.47 -0.18 2.35
N ASP A 369 26.97 -0.06 1.13
CA ASP A 369 26.33 -0.65 -0.03
C ASP A 369 27.34 -1.00 -1.12
N GLU A 370 26.93 -1.90 -2.02
CA GLU A 370 27.76 -2.47 -3.08
C GLU A 370 27.11 -2.27 -4.46
N ILE A 371 27.93 -2.00 -5.47
CA ILE A 371 27.46 -1.76 -6.83
C ILE A 371 28.39 -2.40 -7.85
N ALA A 372 27.80 -3.04 -8.86
CA ALA A 372 28.53 -3.55 -10.01
C ALA A 372 28.62 -2.49 -11.11
N ILE A 373 29.80 -2.33 -11.71
CA ILE A 373 30.05 -1.46 -12.87
C ILE A 373 30.58 -2.34 -14.00
N TYR A 374 30.02 -2.18 -15.19
CA TYR A 374 30.38 -2.96 -16.37
C TYR A 374 31.13 -2.09 -17.38
N SER A 375 32.24 -2.58 -17.90
CA SER A 375 33.04 -1.92 -18.94
C SER A 375 33.24 -2.83 -20.16
N THR A 376 33.42 -2.20 -21.32
CA THR A 376 33.79 -2.87 -22.57
C THR A 376 34.84 -2.04 -23.31
N MET A 377 35.48 -2.64 -24.30
CA MET A 377 36.37 -1.90 -25.19
C MET A 377 35.55 -0.94 -26.08
N PRO A 378 36.00 0.32 -26.27
CA PRO A 378 35.36 1.23 -27.21
C PRO A 378 35.43 0.66 -28.63
N PRO A 379 34.35 0.76 -29.42
CA PRO A 379 34.35 0.27 -30.80
C PRO A 379 35.43 0.96 -31.64
N HIS A 380 35.49 2.30 -31.62
CA HIS A 380 36.57 3.12 -32.18
C HIS A 380 36.47 4.49 -31.48
N ARG A 381 37.54 5.06 -30.89
CA ARG A 381 37.76 6.53 -30.66
C ARG A 381 38.60 6.95 -29.44
N THR A 382 39.01 6.09 -28.53
CA THR A 382 39.71 6.57 -27.33
C THR A 382 41.23 6.53 -27.52
N LEU A 383 41.85 7.70 -27.69
CA LEU A 383 43.32 7.84 -27.72
C LEU A 383 43.87 7.66 -26.29
N VAL A 384 44.80 6.72 -26.13
CA VAL A 384 45.47 6.42 -24.85
C VAL A 384 46.96 6.20 -25.12
N ALA A 385 47.80 6.43 -24.11
CA ALA A 385 49.24 6.19 -24.17
C ALA A 385 49.57 4.74 -24.60
N PRO A 386 50.72 4.52 -25.27
CA PRO A 386 51.16 3.18 -25.68
C PRO A 386 51.16 2.18 -24.51
N GLY A 387 50.61 0.99 -24.74
CA GLY A 387 50.53 -0.09 -23.75
C GLY A 387 49.27 -0.11 -22.87
N HIS A 388 48.36 0.85 -22.99
CA HIS A 388 47.11 0.89 -22.23
C HIS A 388 45.88 0.52 -23.07
N GLN A 389 45.02 -0.32 -22.52
CA GLN A 389 43.75 -0.73 -23.15
C GLN A 389 42.65 0.29 -22.79
N PRO A 390 42.06 1.00 -23.78
CA PRO A 390 40.95 1.91 -23.52
C PRO A 390 39.67 1.15 -23.13
N LEU A 391 38.86 1.75 -22.28
CA LEU A 391 37.57 1.23 -21.82
C LEU A 391 36.46 2.28 -21.89
N ILE A 392 35.22 1.81 -22.04
CA ILE A 392 33.99 2.60 -21.87
C ILE A 392 33.06 1.86 -20.90
N ILE A 393 32.41 2.59 -20.00
CA ILE A 393 31.36 2.06 -19.13
C ILE A 393 30.06 1.92 -19.89
N VAL A 394 29.43 0.75 -19.82
CA VAL A 394 28.22 0.42 -20.60
C VAL A 394 26.98 0.43 -19.72
N ASP A 395 25.86 0.92 -20.26
CA ASP A 395 24.57 0.89 -19.57
C ASP A 395 23.91 -0.48 -19.55
N LYS A 396 24.07 -1.24 -20.65
CA LYS A 396 23.52 -2.59 -20.79
C LYS A 396 24.67 -3.59 -20.85
N PRO A 397 24.73 -4.57 -19.92
CA PRO A 397 25.80 -5.55 -19.91
C PRO A 397 25.67 -6.47 -21.13
N THR A 398 26.72 -6.57 -21.93
CA THR A 398 26.90 -7.64 -22.91
C THR A 398 27.53 -8.85 -22.23
N ALA A 399 27.42 -10.04 -22.83
CA ALA A 399 28.03 -11.27 -22.28
C ALA A 399 29.55 -11.16 -22.09
N TYR A 400 30.21 -10.25 -22.81
CA TYR A 400 31.66 -10.03 -22.79
C TYR A 400 32.09 -8.83 -21.95
N ALA A 401 31.16 -8.14 -21.26
CA ALA A 401 31.49 -6.97 -20.46
C ALA A 401 32.26 -7.35 -19.18
N GLU A 402 33.39 -6.69 -18.94
CA GLU A 402 34.15 -6.85 -17.71
C GLU A 402 33.39 -6.20 -16.54
N ARG A 403 33.31 -6.90 -15.41
CA ARG A 403 32.57 -6.43 -14.23
C ARG A 403 33.52 -6.10 -13.07
N TYR A 404 33.42 -4.86 -12.63
CA TYR A 404 34.07 -4.29 -11.45
C TYR A 404 33.03 -4.21 -10.33
N ASP A 405 33.34 -4.78 -9.17
CA ASP A 405 32.47 -4.64 -7.98
C ASP A 405 33.03 -3.54 -7.09
N PHE A 406 32.20 -2.56 -6.75
CA PHE A 406 32.56 -1.40 -5.95
C PHE A 406 31.76 -1.42 -4.65
N ILE A 407 32.44 -1.21 -3.52
CA ILE A 407 31.80 -1.08 -2.19
C ILE A 407 32.12 0.30 -1.66
N GLY A 408 31.11 0.99 -1.14
CA GLY A 408 31.28 2.29 -0.51
C GLY A 408 30.58 2.37 0.84
N ALA A 409 31.19 3.09 1.77
CA ALA A 409 30.56 3.49 3.03
C ALA A 409 30.49 5.03 3.11
N ILE A 410 29.30 5.56 3.41
CA ILE A 410 29.07 7.00 3.62
C ILE A 410 28.49 7.24 4.99
N ASN A 411 28.78 8.43 5.52
CA ASN A 411 28.13 9.02 6.67
C ASN A 411 27.28 10.22 6.21
N GLY A 412 26.34 10.73 7.02
CA GLY A 412 25.47 11.87 6.68
C GLY A 412 26.17 13.18 6.27
N SER A 413 27.48 13.27 6.43
CA SER A 413 28.31 14.43 6.06
C SER A 413 29.38 14.16 5.01
N GLN A 414 29.86 12.93 4.83
CA GLN A 414 31.01 12.62 3.96
C GLN A 414 31.10 11.14 3.56
N ALA A 415 31.81 10.87 2.47
CA ALA A 415 32.26 9.53 2.09
C ALA A 415 33.39 9.07 3.03
N ILE A 416 33.29 7.86 3.58
CA ILE A 416 34.23 7.35 4.58
C ILE A 416 35.33 6.55 3.89
N VAL A 417 34.95 5.46 3.22
CA VAL A 417 35.88 4.53 2.62
C VAL A 417 35.22 3.75 1.49
N CYS A 418 36.00 3.34 0.51
CA CYS A 418 35.56 2.48 -0.57
C CYS A 418 36.57 1.37 -0.88
N MET A 419 36.15 0.40 -1.70
CA MET A 419 37.00 -0.61 -2.31
C MET A 419 36.49 -0.95 -3.70
N THR A 420 37.40 -1.16 -4.63
CA THR A 420 37.10 -1.68 -5.97
C THR A 420 37.72 -3.06 -6.11
N LEU A 421 36.94 -4.05 -6.53
CA LEU A 421 37.39 -5.39 -6.91
C LEU A 421 37.46 -5.46 -8.44
N THR A 422 38.67 -5.66 -8.97
CA THR A 422 38.88 -5.73 -10.42
C THR A 422 38.52 -7.12 -10.98
N PRO A 423 38.27 -7.25 -12.29
CA PRO A 423 38.09 -8.54 -12.94
C PRO A 423 39.26 -9.52 -12.72
N ALA A 424 40.50 -8.99 -12.66
CA ALA A 424 41.68 -9.80 -12.38
C ALA A 424 41.68 -10.35 -10.95
N ASP A 425 41.33 -9.52 -9.96
CA ASP A 425 41.21 -9.96 -8.56
C ASP A 425 40.14 -11.04 -8.39
N ARG A 426 39.05 -10.92 -9.14
CA ARG A 426 37.95 -11.90 -9.16
C ARG A 426 38.38 -13.23 -9.77
N ARG A 427 39.15 -13.20 -10.87
CA ARG A 427 39.71 -14.42 -11.49
C ARG A 427 40.71 -15.11 -10.56
N ASN A 428 41.63 -14.35 -9.97
CA ASN A 428 42.68 -14.90 -9.09
C ASN A 428 42.13 -15.52 -7.81
N LYS A 429 41.00 -15.02 -7.30
CA LYS A 429 40.37 -15.50 -6.06
C LYS A 429 39.14 -16.40 -6.32
N ASP A 430 38.86 -16.75 -7.58
CA ASP A 430 37.66 -17.49 -8.04
C ASP A 430 36.34 -16.99 -7.41
N ILE A 431 36.08 -15.67 -7.56
CA ILE A 431 34.91 -15.01 -6.93
C ILE A 431 33.94 -14.42 -7.95
N LYS A 432 32.66 -14.80 -7.84
CA LYS A 432 31.56 -14.25 -8.66
C LYS A 432 31.08 -12.85 -8.22
N GLY A 433 31.55 -12.28 -7.11
CA GLY A 433 31.16 -10.97 -6.58
C GLY A 433 31.87 -10.62 -5.25
N VAL A 434 31.31 -9.74 -4.42
CA VAL A 434 31.79 -9.55 -3.04
C VAL A 434 31.36 -10.76 -2.20
N ARG A 435 32.31 -11.57 -1.72
CA ARG A 435 32.02 -12.66 -0.76
C ARG A 435 32.17 -12.18 0.69
N LYS A 436 31.63 -12.95 1.64
CA LYS A 436 31.68 -12.65 3.08
C LYS A 436 33.11 -12.43 3.59
N GLU A 437 34.05 -13.23 3.10
CA GLU A 437 35.44 -13.20 3.55
C GLU A 437 36.13 -11.91 3.12
N VAL A 438 35.94 -11.51 1.87
CA VAL A 438 36.49 -10.27 1.30
C VAL A 438 35.91 -9.05 2.00
N LEU A 439 34.61 -9.06 2.28
CA LEU A 439 33.95 -7.99 3.02
C LEU A 439 34.52 -7.88 4.45
N ASN A 440 34.64 -8.99 5.17
CA ASN A 440 35.17 -8.97 6.54
C ASN A 440 36.62 -8.49 6.59
N GLU A 441 37.45 -8.91 5.63
CA GLU A 441 38.83 -8.44 5.51
C GLU A 441 38.89 -6.92 5.29
N TRP A 442 38.06 -6.40 4.38
CA TRP A 442 37.95 -4.97 4.15
C TRP A 442 37.43 -4.21 5.37
N ILE A 443 36.47 -4.78 6.10
CA ILE A 443 35.98 -4.17 7.34
C ILE A 443 37.10 -4.02 8.36
N ILE A 444 37.93 -5.05 8.55
CA ILE A 444 39.05 -5.03 9.49
C ILE A 444 40.12 -4.02 9.07
N LYS A 445 40.51 -4.05 7.78
CA LYS A 445 41.67 -3.28 7.29
C LYS A 445 41.36 -1.82 6.98
N SER A 446 40.13 -1.50 6.59
CA SER A 446 39.80 -0.21 5.99
C SER A 446 38.62 0.48 6.67
N LEU A 447 37.49 -0.20 6.83
CA LEU A 447 36.29 0.42 7.41
C LEU A 447 36.45 0.76 8.89
N ALA A 448 36.86 -0.20 9.72
CA ALA A 448 37.01 0.00 11.16
C ALA A 448 37.99 1.14 11.51
N PRO A 449 39.20 1.23 10.89
CA PRO A 449 40.09 2.36 11.10
C PRO A 449 39.49 3.69 10.65
N ALA A 450 38.76 3.71 9.52
CA ALA A 450 38.14 4.93 9.01
C ALA A 450 37.00 5.42 9.90
N ILE A 451 36.21 4.51 10.47
CA ILE A 451 35.17 4.83 11.46
C ILE A 451 35.81 5.42 12.72
N ASN A 452 36.91 4.84 13.21
CA ASN A 452 37.60 5.34 14.40
C ASN A 452 38.12 6.78 14.24
N ARG A 453 38.51 7.19 13.01
CA ARG A 453 38.95 8.57 12.72
C ARG A 453 37.83 9.61 12.79
N LEU A 454 36.56 9.18 12.78
CA LEU A 454 35.44 10.11 12.91
C LEU A 454 35.29 10.64 14.34
N HIS A 455 35.86 9.96 15.35
CA HIS A 455 35.76 10.33 16.77
C HIS A 455 34.31 10.55 17.26
N ILE A 456 33.35 9.82 16.67
CA ILE A 456 31.94 9.84 17.06
C ILE A 456 31.61 8.50 17.71
N ASP A 457 31.16 8.53 18.95
CA ASP A 457 30.64 7.33 19.61
C ASP A 457 29.16 7.15 19.32
N GLY A 458 28.72 5.89 19.36
CA GLY A 458 27.33 5.54 19.22
C GLY A 458 26.85 5.45 17.77
N MET A 459 27.69 4.92 16.88
CA MET A 459 27.37 4.79 15.46
C MET A 459 26.54 3.55 15.16
N HIS A 460 25.68 3.65 14.14
CA HIS A 460 24.84 2.58 13.63
C HIS A 460 25.22 2.29 12.19
N LEU A 461 25.57 1.03 11.91
CA LEU A 461 25.88 0.58 10.56
C LEU A 461 24.63 0.00 9.91
N ILE A 462 24.26 0.51 8.74
CA ILE A 462 23.09 0.09 7.98
C ILE A 462 23.56 -0.59 6.70
N CYS A 463 23.04 -1.79 6.46
CA CYS A 463 23.33 -2.56 5.26
C CYS A 463 22.09 -3.29 4.75
N ASP A 464 22.12 -3.68 3.48
CA ASP A 464 21.08 -4.50 2.87
C ASP A 464 21.08 -5.93 3.42
N ARG A 465 19.93 -6.63 3.33
CA ARG A 465 19.82 -8.06 3.63
C ARG A 465 20.40 -8.90 2.50
N SER A 466 21.71 -8.83 2.32
CA SER A 466 22.43 -9.72 1.41
C SER A 466 22.91 -10.96 2.15
N ARG A 467 23.06 -12.08 1.42
CA ARG A 467 23.75 -13.27 1.95
C ARG A 467 25.19 -12.96 2.36
N THR A 468 25.79 -11.89 1.86
CA THR A 468 27.16 -11.43 2.18
C THR A 468 27.23 -10.70 3.52
N HIS A 469 26.17 -10.00 3.91
CA HIS A 469 26.11 -9.23 5.16
C HIS A 469 25.66 -10.13 6.31
N ASN A 470 26.61 -10.67 7.09
CA ASN A 470 26.32 -11.41 8.32
C ASN A 470 26.68 -10.57 9.55
N LYS A 471 25.68 -10.22 10.36
CA LYS A 471 25.78 -9.30 11.49
C LYS A 471 26.80 -9.77 12.53
N ALA A 472 26.81 -11.06 12.87
CA ALA A 472 27.77 -11.61 13.83
C ALA A 472 29.21 -11.51 13.30
N ASN A 473 29.42 -11.88 12.04
CA ASN A 473 30.76 -11.83 11.43
C ASN A 473 31.25 -10.39 11.23
N MET A 474 30.38 -9.49 10.80
CA MET A 474 30.72 -8.08 10.61
C MET A 474 30.99 -7.39 11.95
N MET A 475 30.21 -7.67 13.00
CA MET A 475 30.51 -7.17 14.35
C MET A 475 31.84 -7.71 14.87
N LYS A 476 32.14 -8.99 14.63
CA LYS A 476 33.45 -9.58 14.96
C LYS A 476 34.58 -8.90 14.18
N ALA A 477 34.37 -8.63 12.89
CA ALA A 477 35.33 -7.92 12.04
C ALA A 477 35.58 -6.49 12.52
N LEU A 478 34.54 -5.73 12.89
CA LEU A 478 34.68 -4.39 13.47
C LEU A 478 35.47 -4.42 14.78
N ARG A 479 35.18 -5.38 15.67
CA ARG A 479 35.92 -5.57 16.93
C ARG A 479 37.39 -5.94 16.68
N ASN A 480 37.67 -6.84 15.74
CA ASN A 480 39.03 -7.21 15.34
C ASN A 480 39.79 -6.01 14.74
N GLY A 481 39.10 -5.13 14.01
CA GLY A 481 39.62 -3.86 13.53
C GLY A 481 39.73 -2.77 14.61
N LYS A 482 39.58 -3.12 15.90
CA LYS A 482 39.63 -2.22 17.07
C LYS A 482 38.59 -1.10 17.02
N CYS A 483 37.45 -1.29 16.37
CA CYS A 483 36.34 -0.34 16.36
C CYS A 483 35.32 -0.71 17.44
N LYS A 484 35.15 0.19 18.43
CA LYS A 484 34.16 0.06 19.52
C LYS A 484 33.02 1.09 19.43
N SER A 485 33.13 2.07 18.52
CA SER A 485 32.16 3.15 18.38
C SER A 485 30.85 2.72 17.72
N VAL A 486 30.83 1.59 17.01
CA VAL A 486 29.61 1.02 16.40
C VAL A 486 28.83 0.23 17.46
N ILE A 487 27.61 0.68 17.79
CA ILE A 487 26.72 0.02 18.74
C ILE A 487 26.14 -1.25 18.13
N ASP A 488 25.59 -1.12 16.92
CA ASP A 488 24.87 -2.23 16.30
C ASP A 488 24.80 -2.11 14.77
N ILE A 489 24.60 -3.25 14.12
CA ILE A 489 24.37 -3.37 12.68
C ILE A 489 22.88 -3.63 12.44
N HIS A 490 22.28 -2.74 11.65
CA HIS A 490 20.87 -2.76 11.31
C HIS A 490 20.67 -3.18 9.86
N TYR A 491 19.85 -4.20 9.66
CA TYR A 491 19.45 -4.63 8.33
C TYR A 491 18.23 -3.87 7.86
N MET A 492 18.23 -3.48 6.59
CA MET A 492 17.01 -3.01 5.93
C MET A 492 15.94 -4.12 5.99
N PRO A 493 14.69 -3.82 6.41
CA PRO A 493 13.70 -4.85 6.71
C PRO A 493 13.23 -5.65 5.50
N THR A 494 13.27 -5.05 4.30
CA THR A 494 12.74 -5.64 3.07
C THR A 494 13.62 -5.26 1.88
N ALA A 495 13.58 -6.02 0.78
CA ALA A 495 14.30 -5.65 -0.44
C ALA A 495 13.86 -4.26 -0.96
N SER A 496 12.60 -3.88 -0.77
CA SER A 496 12.09 -2.54 -1.13
C SER A 496 12.61 -1.43 -0.19
N ALA A 497 13.11 -1.75 1.00
CA ALA A 497 13.72 -0.75 1.88
C ALA A 497 15.08 -0.24 1.33
N LYS A 498 15.64 -0.88 0.30
CA LYS A 498 16.74 -0.34 -0.53
C LYS A 498 16.44 1.07 -1.05
N TYR A 499 15.17 1.37 -1.34
CA TYR A 499 14.77 2.72 -1.77
C TYR A 499 14.92 3.81 -0.70
N ILE A 500 15.17 3.44 0.56
CA ILE A 500 15.51 4.35 1.65
C ILE A 500 17.04 4.54 1.72
N SER A 501 17.85 3.71 1.07
CA SER A 501 19.29 3.88 1.05
C SER A 501 19.65 5.18 0.31
N PRO A 502 20.44 6.09 0.91
CA PRO A 502 21.01 7.21 0.18
C PRO A 502 21.99 6.73 -0.90
N LEU A 503 22.61 5.55 -0.74
CA LEU A 503 23.52 4.94 -1.72
C LEU A 503 22.77 4.29 -2.90
N ASP A 504 21.86 3.34 -2.63
CA ASP A 504 21.23 2.39 -3.59
C ASP A 504 20.28 3.04 -4.62
N ASN A 505 20.27 4.37 -4.76
CA ASN A 505 19.38 5.06 -5.69
C ASN A 505 20.00 6.33 -6.33
N PRO A 506 20.00 7.54 -5.73
CA PRO A 506 20.45 8.73 -6.45
C PRO A 506 21.97 8.86 -6.47
N LEU A 507 22.67 8.49 -5.39
CA LEU A 507 24.11 8.67 -5.31
C LEU A 507 24.82 7.70 -6.25
N TRP A 508 24.44 6.42 -6.26
CA TRP A 508 25.00 5.47 -7.21
C TRP A 508 24.70 5.80 -8.67
N HIS A 509 23.49 6.31 -8.96
CA HIS A 509 23.17 6.77 -10.31
C HIS A 509 24.03 7.99 -10.70
N SER A 510 24.09 9.02 -9.85
CA SER A 510 24.89 10.23 -10.10
C SER A 510 26.37 9.90 -10.23
N PHE A 511 26.89 9.04 -9.37
CA PHE A 511 28.26 8.53 -9.40
C PHE A 511 28.58 7.87 -10.74
N ARG A 512 27.74 6.94 -11.21
CA ARG A 512 27.90 6.30 -12.53
C ARG A 512 27.89 7.31 -13.67
N GLU A 513 26.99 8.30 -13.64
CA GLU A 513 26.93 9.36 -14.65
C GLU A 513 28.21 10.19 -14.71
N VAL A 514 28.80 10.54 -13.55
CA VAL A 514 30.05 11.29 -13.49
C VAL A 514 31.19 10.48 -14.12
N ILE A 515 31.30 9.19 -13.79
CA ILE A 515 32.38 8.35 -14.33
C ILE A 515 32.22 8.14 -15.83
N ARG A 516 30.98 7.96 -16.34
CA ARG A 516 30.73 7.84 -17.78
C ARG A 516 31.18 9.06 -18.58
N LYS A 517 31.18 10.25 -17.97
CA LYS A 517 31.65 11.48 -18.62
C LYS A 517 33.17 11.65 -18.57
N GLN A 518 33.87 10.89 -17.73
CA GLN A 518 35.32 10.93 -17.65
C GLN A 518 35.94 10.03 -18.72
N HIS A 519 36.76 10.62 -19.59
CA HIS A 519 37.53 9.91 -20.61
C HIS A 519 38.93 10.52 -20.70
N PRO A 520 39.97 9.74 -21.05
CA PRO A 520 39.95 8.30 -21.36
C PRO A 520 39.98 7.41 -20.11
N LEU A 521 39.22 6.31 -20.11
CA LEU A 521 39.27 5.28 -19.07
C LEU A 521 40.18 4.13 -19.52
N THR A 522 40.98 3.60 -18.60
CA THR A 522 41.87 2.45 -18.84
C THR A 522 41.70 1.43 -17.73
N THR A 523 42.15 0.19 -17.97
CA THR A 523 42.12 -0.88 -16.96
C THR A 523 42.86 -0.51 -15.67
N SER A 524 43.96 0.24 -15.77
CA SER A 524 44.76 0.71 -14.62
C SER A 524 44.20 1.96 -13.96
N SER A 525 43.63 2.90 -14.74
CA SER A 525 43.11 4.16 -14.20
C SER A 525 41.70 4.05 -13.60
N LEU A 526 40.88 3.10 -14.07
CA LEU A 526 39.48 2.98 -13.65
C LEU A 526 39.32 2.82 -12.12
N PRO A 527 40.04 1.94 -11.41
CA PRO A 527 39.92 1.83 -9.95
C PRO A 527 40.26 3.14 -9.22
N SER A 528 41.30 3.85 -9.69
CA SER A 528 41.69 5.15 -9.12
C SER A 528 40.57 6.19 -9.33
N ILE A 529 40.03 6.27 -10.54
CA ILE A 529 38.93 7.17 -10.90
C ILE A 529 37.68 6.88 -10.07
N LEU A 530 37.31 5.60 -9.89
CA LEU A 530 36.18 5.20 -9.06
C LEU A 530 36.36 5.70 -7.61
N SER A 531 37.54 5.48 -7.03
CA SER A 531 37.84 5.93 -5.67
C SER A 531 37.83 7.45 -5.55
N GLN A 532 38.49 8.17 -6.48
CA GLN A 532 38.56 9.63 -6.48
C GLN A 532 37.18 10.26 -6.64
N THR A 533 36.36 9.71 -7.54
CA THR A 533 34.98 10.19 -7.75
C THR A 533 34.14 9.98 -6.49
N PHE A 534 34.32 8.86 -5.78
CA PHE A 534 33.56 8.57 -4.55
C PHE A 534 33.94 9.53 -3.42
N TYR A 535 35.24 9.83 -3.27
CA TYR A 535 35.70 10.82 -2.30
C TYR A 535 35.40 12.27 -2.69
N SER A 536 35.14 12.54 -3.97
CA SER A 536 34.72 13.87 -4.45
C SER A 536 33.26 14.20 -4.16
N LEU A 537 32.45 13.23 -3.69
CA LEU A 537 31.04 13.44 -3.36
C LEU A 537 30.91 14.57 -2.32
N SER A 538 30.21 15.64 -2.71
CA SER A 538 30.08 16.81 -1.86
C SER A 538 29.14 16.53 -0.68
N ARG A 539 29.38 17.22 0.44
CA ARG A 539 28.48 17.19 1.59
C ARG A 539 27.04 17.55 1.22
N LYS A 540 26.84 18.44 0.24
CA LYS A 540 25.52 18.83 -0.26
C LYS A 540 24.80 17.69 -0.98
N GLU A 541 25.50 16.89 -1.78
CA GLU A 541 24.92 15.73 -2.47
C GLU A 541 24.52 14.64 -1.48
N ILE A 542 25.42 14.33 -0.53
CA ILE A 542 25.16 13.32 0.49
C ILE A 542 24.00 13.76 1.38
N SER A 543 24.05 14.95 1.97
CA SER A 543 22.95 15.46 2.81
C SER A 543 21.65 15.66 2.03
N GLY A 544 21.73 16.01 0.75
CA GLY A 544 20.59 16.08 -0.17
C GLY A 544 19.92 14.73 -0.38
N ALA A 545 20.69 13.65 -0.50
CA ALA A 545 20.16 12.28 -0.58
C ALA A 545 19.41 11.89 0.70
N TYR A 546 19.97 12.17 1.89
CA TYR A 546 19.29 11.92 3.17
C TYR A 546 17.99 12.71 3.29
N ARG A 547 17.96 13.96 2.81
CA ARG A 547 16.76 14.81 2.81
C ARG A 547 15.70 14.29 1.85
N LYS A 548 16.09 13.85 0.65
CA LYS A 548 15.17 13.31 -0.37
C LYS A 548 14.40 12.10 0.15
N TYR A 549 15.04 11.25 0.94
CA TYR A 549 14.41 10.09 1.58
C TYR A 549 13.84 10.38 2.97
N ALA A 550 13.83 11.64 3.40
CA ALA A 550 13.48 12.11 4.74
C ALA A 550 14.01 11.20 5.85
N ILE A 551 15.32 10.98 5.84
CA ILE A 551 16.06 10.26 6.90
C ILE A 551 16.73 11.29 7.83
N THR A 552 16.56 12.58 7.55
CA THR A 552 17.11 13.65 8.36
C THR A 552 16.54 13.64 9.77
N TYR A 553 17.43 13.72 10.75
CA TYR A 553 17.09 13.85 12.16
C TYR A 553 16.01 14.92 12.39
N GLY A 554 14.94 14.55 13.11
CA GLY A 554 13.84 15.45 13.47
C GLY A 554 12.90 15.86 12.33
N ALA A 555 13.12 15.41 11.08
CA ALA A 555 12.23 15.71 9.96
C ALA A 555 11.13 14.65 9.84
N GLY A 556 10.08 14.77 10.65
CA GLY A 556 8.88 13.96 10.44
C GLY A 556 7.94 14.61 9.42
N VAL A 557 7.36 13.80 8.54
CA VAL A 557 6.15 14.17 7.76
C VAL A 557 4.93 14.40 8.68
N TYR A 558 5.07 14.04 9.97
CA TYR A 558 4.11 14.26 11.05
C TYR A 558 4.76 14.83 12.33
N TYR A 559 6.04 15.25 12.28
CA TYR A 559 6.58 16.03 13.40
C TYR A 559 6.09 17.46 13.18
N ASP A 560 4.99 17.80 13.86
CA ASP A 560 4.66 19.19 14.09
C ASP A 560 5.86 19.84 14.76
N LYS A 561 6.47 20.79 14.05
CA LYS A 561 7.58 21.59 14.55
C LYS A 561 6.98 22.60 15.55
N LYS A 562 6.63 22.13 16.73
CA LYS A 562 6.25 22.96 17.90
C LYS A 562 6.86 22.36 19.16
N SER A 563 8.16 22.59 19.35
CA SER A 563 8.78 22.72 20.67
C SER A 563 10.20 23.27 20.50
N THR A 564 10.28 24.57 20.25
CA THR A 564 11.38 25.43 20.71
C THR A 564 10.74 26.71 21.19
#